data_AF-A0A2P4PSI2-F1
#
_entry.id   AF-A0A2P4PSI2-F1
#
_cell.length_a   1.000
_cell.length_b   1.000
_cell.length_c   1.000
_cell.angle_alpha   90.00
_cell.angle_beta   90.00
_cell.angle_gamma   90.00
#
_symmetry.space_group_name_H-M   'P 1'
#
loop_
_entity.id
_entity.type
_entity.pdbx_description
1 polymer ?
#
loop_
_entity_poly.entity_id
_entity_poly.type
_entity_poly.pdbx_seq_one_letter_code
_entity_poly.pdbx_strand_id
1 'polypeptide(L)'
;MYHEAMLDLDLLHSKRYGYEYNSYIHLLREYTDFWLYLNVNNNNDLSELGIVNGFSKHIYEKSHVYFISNLVNLNSELHQLQENEINR
;
A
#
# COMPACT_ATOMS: atom_id res chain seq x y z
N MET A 1 17.62 6.34 -1.13
CA MET A 1 16.44 5.49 -1.33
C MET A 1 15.73 5.13 -0.04
N TYR A 2 16.20 4.19 0.80
CA TYR A 2 15.45 3.82 2.02
C TYR A 2 15.33 4.95 3.05
N HIS A 3 16.33 5.83 3.14
CA HIS A 3 16.25 7.01 4.02
C HIS A 3 15.15 7.98 3.58
N GLU A 4 15.04 8.27 2.28
CA GLU A 4 14.00 9.14 1.73
C GLU A 4 12.61 8.52 1.93
N ALA A 5 12.45 7.24 1.58
CA ALA A 5 11.19 6.51 1.79
C ALA A 5 10.76 6.48 3.27
N MET A 6 11.71 6.40 4.21
CA MET A 6 11.43 6.50 5.64
C MET A 6 10.94 7.90 6.04
N LEU A 7 11.57 8.96 5.53
CA LEU A 7 11.14 10.35 5.77
C LEU A 7 9.74 10.60 5.21
N ASP A 8 9.45 10.12 4.00
CA ASP A 8 8.14 10.23 3.37
C ASP A 8 7.08 9.45 4.15
N LEU A 9 7.43 8.28 4.71
CA LEU A 9 6.55 7.49 5.57
C LEU A 9 6.28 8.19 6.92
N ASP A 10 7.30 8.75 7.56
CA ASP A 10 7.13 9.55 8.77
C ASP A 10 6.23 10.76 8.52
N LEU A 11 6.41 11.39 7.36
CA LEU A 11 5.58 12.50 6.93
C LEU A 11 4.14 12.05 6.68
N LEU A 12 3.90 10.93 6.02
CA LEU A 12 2.56 10.33 5.88
C LEU A 12 1.88 10.16 7.25
N HIS A 13 2.57 9.59 8.22
CA HIS A 13 2.04 9.37 9.57
C HIS A 13 1.75 10.68 10.34
N SER A 14 2.47 11.76 10.02
CA SER A 14 2.19 13.09 10.59
C SER A 14 0.91 13.72 10.03
N LYS A 15 0.45 13.29 8.84
CA LYS A 15 -0.77 13.80 8.20
C LYS A 15 -1.96 12.98 8.70
N ARG A 16 -3.05 13.67 9.06
CA ARG A 16 -4.29 13.01 9.45
C ARG A 16 -5.09 12.53 8.24
N TYR A 17 -5.45 13.44 7.32
CA TYR A 17 -6.21 13.17 6.08
C TYR A 17 -6.03 14.35 5.10
N GLY A 18 -6.25 14.15 3.79
CA GLY A 18 -6.27 15.22 2.79
C GLY A 18 -5.51 14.92 1.50
N TYR A 19 -5.39 15.90 0.60
CA TYR A 19 -4.70 15.76 -0.69
C TYR A 19 -3.24 15.30 -0.52
N GLU A 20 -2.52 15.89 0.42
CA GLU A 20 -1.12 15.52 0.72
C GLU A 20 -1.00 14.05 1.13
N TYR A 21 -1.93 13.53 1.93
CA TYR A 21 -1.94 12.13 2.37
C TYR A 21 -2.02 11.16 1.17
N ASN A 22 -2.91 11.47 0.21
CA ASN A 22 -3.02 10.66 -1.02
C ASN A 22 -1.73 10.74 -1.86
N SER A 23 -1.12 11.92 -1.97
CA SER A 23 0.14 12.10 -2.70
C SER A 23 1.27 11.26 -2.09
N TYR A 24 1.41 11.24 -0.76
CA TYR A 24 2.40 10.40 -0.09
C TYR A 24 2.11 8.91 -0.26
N ILE A 25 0.85 8.48 -0.21
CA ILE A 25 0.47 7.09 -0.53
C ILE A 25 0.94 6.69 -1.93
N HIS A 26 0.69 7.54 -2.94
CA HIS A 26 1.11 7.26 -4.31
C HIS A 26 2.63 7.20 -4.45
N LEU A 27 3.36 8.15 -3.85
CA LEU A 27 4.81 8.17 -3.88
C LEU A 27 5.41 6.96 -3.16
N LEU A 28 4.87 6.60 -2.00
CA LEU A 28 5.34 5.48 -1.20
C LEU A 28 5.07 4.12 -1.85
N ARG A 29 4.00 4.00 -2.64
CA ARG A 29 3.65 2.76 -3.37
C ARG A 29 4.77 2.30 -4.31
N GLU A 30 5.54 3.23 -4.87
CA GLU A 30 6.60 2.94 -5.85
C GLU A 30 7.86 2.33 -5.22
N TYR A 31 8.07 2.46 -3.90
CA TYR A 31 9.24 1.89 -3.21
C TYR A 31 9.03 0.41 -2.82
N THR A 32 8.81 -0.47 -3.80
CA THR A 32 8.53 -1.90 -3.56
C THR A 32 9.59 -2.61 -2.71
N ASP A 33 10.88 -2.37 -2.99
CA ASP A 33 12.00 -2.96 -2.23
C ASP A 33 12.03 -2.49 -0.76
N PHE A 34 11.61 -1.25 -0.49
CA PHE A 34 11.52 -0.70 0.86
C PHE A 34 10.47 -1.44 1.68
N TRP A 35 9.32 -1.74 1.06
CA TRP A 35 8.27 -2.51 1.70
C TRP A 35 8.65 -3.97 1.92
N LEU A 36 9.40 -4.57 1.00
CA LEU A 36 9.98 -5.89 1.22
C LEU A 36 10.92 -5.88 2.43
N TYR A 37 11.80 -4.88 2.54
CA TYR A 37 12.69 -4.71 3.69
C TYR A 37 11.94 -4.53 5.02
N LEU A 38 10.90 -3.69 5.06
CA LEU A 38 10.12 -3.46 6.29
C LEU A 38 9.25 -4.66 6.68
N ASN A 39 8.75 -5.43 5.72
CA ASN A 39 7.80 -6.52 5.96
C ASN A 39 8.47 -7.80 6.50
N VAL A 40 9.81 -7.90 6.52
CA VAL A 40 10.55 -9.09 6.98
C VAL A 40 10.18 -9.54 8.41
N ASN A 41 9.71 -8.61 9.26
CA ASN A 41 9.43 -8.90 10.67
C ASN A 41 7.94 -8.91 11.02
N ASN A 42 7.03 -8.83 10.04
CA ASN A 42 5.59 -8.75 10.30
C ASN A 42 4.90 -10.08 10.01
N ASN A 43 4.51 -10.81 11.05
CA ASN A 43 3.91 -12.15 10.97
C ASN A 43 2.38 -12.16 10.78
N ASN A 44 1.71 -11.00 10.72
CA ASN A 44 0.27 -10.98 10.52
C ASN A 44 -0.07 -11.44 9.10
N ASP A 45 -0.75 -12.58 8.98
CA ASP A 45 -1.26 -13.02 7.69
C ASP A 45 -2.57 -12.28 7.41
N LEU A 46 -2.56 -11.43 6.38
CA LEU A 46 -3.74 -10.70 5.89
C LEU A 46 -4.15 -11.19 4.49
N SER A 47 -3.67 -12.37 4.07
CA SER A 47 -4.00 -12.95 2.76
C SER A 47 -5.48 -13.25 2.62
N GLU A 48 -6.18 -13.58 3.71
CA GLU A 48 -7.65 -13.74 3.75
C GLU A 48 -8.39 -12.44 3.39
N LEU A 49 -7.75 -11.27 3.52
CA LEU A 49 -8.26 -9.98 3.10
C LEU A 49 -7.74 -9.56 1.71
N GLY A 50 -7.02 -10.45 1.01
CA GLY A 50 -6.40 -10.14 -0.28
C GLY A 50 -5.18 -9.21 -0.18
N ILE A 51 -4.69 -8.95 1.03
CA ILE A 51 -3.53 -8.09 1.25
C ILE A 51 -2.28 -8.97 1.19
N VAL A 52 -1.58 -8.90 0.05
CA VAL A 52 -0.43 -9.78 -0.23
C VAL A 52 0.91 -9.06 -0.25
N ASN A 53 0.91 -7.72 -0.36
CA ASN A 53 2.13 -6.92 -0.44
C ASN A 53 2.37 -6.11 0.85
N GLY A 54 3.64 -5.85 1.17
CA GLY A 54 4.06 -5.16 2.39
C GLY A 54 3.53 -3.73 2.53
N PHE A 55 3.36 -3.02 1.41
CA PHE A 55 2.82 -1.66 1.41
C PHE A 55 1.36 -1.63 1.86
N SER A 56 0.49 -2.37 1.15
CA SER A 56 -0.93 -2.50 1.48
C SER A 56 -1.12 -2.96 2.92
N LYS A 57 -0.28 -3.89 3.38
CA LYS A 57 -0.29 -4.39 4.76
C LYS A 57 0.01 -3.28 5.77
N HIS A 58 1.11 -2.54 5.57
CA HIS A 58 1.50 -1.48 6.48
C HIS A 58 0.43 -0.39 6.58
N ILE A 59 -0.11 0.05 5.44
CA ILE A 59 -1.14 1.08 5.38
C ILE A 59 -2.44 0.61 6.04
N TYR A 60 -2.83 -0.63 5.84
CA TYR A 60 -4.01 -1.19 6.50
C TYR A 60 -3.83 -1.26 8.02
N GLU A 61 -2.71 -1.76 8.51
CA GLU A 61 -2.46 -1.91 9.95
C GLU A 61 -2.28 -0.56 10.67
N LYS A 62 -1.66 0.43 10.04
CA LYS A 62 -1.39 1.74 10.66
C LYS A 62 -2.52 2.73 10.47
N SER A 63 -3.10 2.79 9.28
CA SER A 63 -4.07 3.81 8.90
C SER A 63 -5.48 3.28 8.68
N HIS A 64 -5.70 1.95 8.77
CA HIS A 64 -6.99 1.31 8.51
C HIS A 64 -7.55 1.63 7.10
N VAL A 65 -6.66 1.92 6.15
CA VAL A 65 -7.01 2.17 4.75
C VAL A 65 -6.89 0.88 3.98
N TYR A 66 -7.97 0.50 3.30
CA TYR A 66 -8.04 -0.72 2.48
C TYR A 66 -8.13 -0.35 0.99
N PHE A 67 -7.19 -0.85 0.20
CA PHE A 67 -7.12 -0.56 -1.24
C PHE A 67 -8.01 -1.50 -2.05
N ILE A 68 -8.70 -0.95 -3.05
CA ILE A 68 -9.52 -1.70 -4.01
C ILE A 68 -8.67 -2.74 -4.78
N SER A 69 -7.39 -2.45 -5.03
CA SER A 69 -6.47 -3.40 -5.66
C SER A 69 -6.28 -4.69 -4.86
N ASN A 70 -6.51 -4.70 -3.54
CA ASN A 70 -6.48 -5.91 -2.74
C ASN A 70 -7.71 -6.81 -2.99
N LEU A 71 -8.85 -6.24 -3.38
CA LEU A 71 -10.05 -7.03 -3.73
C LEU A 71 -9.80 -7.94 -4.93
N VAL A 72 -8.98 -7.49 -5.86
CA VAL A 72 -8.64 -8.27 -7.05
C VAL A 72 -7.91 -9.57 -6.68
N ASN A 73 -7.16 -9.57 -5.58
CA ASN A 73 -6.52 -10.78 -5.08
C ASN A 73 -7.53 -11.77 -4.44
N LEU A 74 -8.71 -11.30 -4.04
CA LEU A 74 -9.78 -12.15 -3.49
C LEU A 74 -10.68 -12.73 -4.57
N ASN A 75 -10.88 -12.01 -5.67
CA ASN A 75 -11.72 -12.45 -6.77
C ASN A 75 -11.06 -12.11 -8.11
N SER A 76 -10.63 -13.16 -8.81
CA SER A 76 -10.00 -13.05 -10.13
C SER A 76 -10.92 -12.46 -11.21
N GLU A 77 -12.24 -12.51 -11.03
CA GLU A 77 -13.17 -11.83 -11.96
C GLU A 77 -13.01 -10.30 -11.93
N LEU A 78 -12.46 -9.75 -10.83
CA LEU A 78 -12.21 -8.31 -10.68
C LEU A 78 -10.93 -7.83 -11.37
N HIS A 79 -10.14 -8.72 -11.98
CA HIS A 79 -8.94 -8.32 -12.74
C HIS A 79 -9.25 -7.31 -13.86
N GLN A 80 -10.45 -7.34 -14.42
CA GLN A 80 -10.91 -6.37 -15.43
C GLN A 80 -10.91 -4.92 -14.93
N LEU A 81 -10.98 -4.69 -13.61
CA LEU A 81 -10.90 -3.34 -13.03
C LEU A 81 -9.49 -2.75 -13.10
N GLN A 82 -8.44 -3.58 -13.19
CA GLN A 82 -7.05 -3.12 -13.27
C GLN A 82 -6.67 -2.65 -14.68
N GLU A 83 -7.21 -3.28 -15.73
CA GLU A 83 -6.90 -2.95 -17.13
C GLU A 83 -7.37 -1.55 -17.55
N ASN A 84 -8.41 -1.02 -16.88
CA ASN A 84 -8.94 0.31 -17.16
C ASN A 84 -8.07 1.46 -16.58
N GLU A 85 -7.22 1.20 -15.58
CA GLU A 85 -6.33 2.24 -15.02
C GLU A 85 -5.03 2.40 -15.82
N ILE A 86 -4.61 1.40 -16.59
CA ILE A 86 -3.37 1.43 -17.40
C ILE A 86 -3.57 2.18 -18.74
N ASN A 87 -4.80 2.29 -19.22
CA ASN A 87 -5.12 2.92 -20.52
C ASN A 87 -5.40 4.44 -20.44
N ARG A 88 -4.80 5.17 -19.50
CA ARG A 88 -4.98 6.64 -19.37
C ARG A 88 -3.70 7.43 -19.63
#